data_AF-A0A4Y8CE27-F1
#
_entry.id   AF-A0A4Y8CE27-F1
#
_cell.length_a   1.000
_cell.length_b   1.000
_cell.length_c   1.000
_cell.angle_alpha   90.00
_cell.angle_beta   90.00
_cell.angle_gamma   90.00
#
_symmetry.space_group_name_H-M   'P 1'
#
loop_
_entity.id
_entity.type
_entity.pdbx_description
1 polymer ?
#
loop_
_entity_poly.entity_id
_entity_poly.type
_entity_poly.pdbx_seq_one_letter_code
_entity_poly.pdbx_strand_id
1 'polypeptide(L)'
;VVNGISHYGNCMGVPTIGGECAFDECFNGNILVNAFALGICKSEDIFYAKAEGVGNPVIYVGSKTGRDGLGGAVMASDSFNEESKSLRPTVQIGDPFSEKLLMEACLELFKTDYIVGIQDMGAAGLTSSSFEMAGRSGSGMKLYLDKTPMRESGMTPYELMLSESQERMLICAKKGYEDKVIEIFKKWDLDAVVMGEVTNTGKMELFWHDELVGLIPIEPLSEKAPILSRPISEPRYLSEIKDYKFELKSSVQELFIQMLQNENINNKAFIYDQFDSSVQTNTIKADGKLGAS
;
A
#
# COMPACT_ATOMS: atom_id res chain seq x y z
N VAL A 1 -1.51 4.78 -16.21
CA VAL A 1 -1.96 3.61 -15.43
C VAL A 1 -1.35 2.32 -15.97
N VAL A 2 -1.76 1.82 -17.15
CA VAL A 2 -1.29 0.54 -17.71
C VAL A 2 0.24 0.42 -17.73
N ASN A 3 0.95 1.40 -18.29
CA ASN A 3 2.41 1.40 -18.31
C ASN A 3 3.02 1.37 -16.89
N GLY A 4 2.42 2.07 -15.92
CA GLY A 4 2.87 2.02 -14.52
C GLY A 4 2.70 0.64 -13.88
N ILE A 5 1.53 0.00 -14.09
CA ILE A 5 1.27 -1.37 -13.62
C ILE A 5 2.27 -2.35 -14.27
N SER A 6 2.42 -2.25 -15.59
CA SER A 6 3.37 -3.06 -16.36
C SER A 6 4.80 -2.88 -15.85
N HIS A 7 5.27 -1.64 -15.72
CA HIS A 7 6.61 -1.33 -15.23
C HIS A 7 6.86 -1.96 -13.86
N TYR A 8 5.97 -1.72 -12.90
CA TYR A 8 6.18 -2.19 -11.54
C TYR A 8 6.08 -3.72 -11.44
N GLY A 9 5.02 -4.33 -11.99
CA GLY A 9 4.81 -5.78 -11.95
C GLY A 9 5.91 -6.57 -12.67
N ASN A 10 6.31 -6.10 -13.86
CA ASN A 10 7.36 -6.76 -14.65
C ASN A 10 8.72 -6.68 -13.96
N CYS A 11 9.09 -5.52 -13.40
CA CYS A 11 10.34 -5.36 -12.64
C CYS A 11 10.35 -6.19 -11.35
N MET A 12 9.21 -6.28 -10.66
CA MET A 12 9.03 -7.15 -9.49
C MET A 12 9.08 -8.65 -9.83
N GLY A 13 8.82 -9.00 -11.09
CA GLY A 13 8.65 -10.38 -11.52
C GLY A 13 7.37 -11.01 -10.95
N VAL A 14 6.30 -10.20 -10.81
CA VAL A 14 4.97 -10.64 -10.40
C VAL A 14 4.03 -10.48 -11.60
N PRO A 15 3.54 -11.60 -12.19
CA PRO A 15 2.76 -11.53 -13.40
C PRO A 15 1.37 -10.93 -13.15
N THR A 16 0.92 -10.06 -14.06
CA THR A 16 -0.47 -9.57 -14.05
C THR A 16 -1.33 -10.46 -14.93
N ILE A 17 -2.07 -11.36 -14.31
CA ILE A 17 -2.78 -12.47 -14.99
C ILE A 17 -4.22 -12.14 -15.42
N GLY A 18 -4.72 -10.94 -15.12
CA GLY A 18 -6.08 -10.50 -15.48
C GLY A 18 -6.43 -9.14 -14.87
N GLY A 19 -7.65 -8.67 -15.14
CA GLY A 19 -8.20 -7.42 -14.60
C GLY A 19 -9.21 -6.80 -15.56
N GLU A 20 -10.17 -6.03 -15.03
CA GLU A 20 -11.29 -5.43 -15.77
C GLU A 20 -11.02 -3.97 -16.13
N CYS A 21 -11.51 -3.52 -17.28
CA CYS A 21 -11.37 -2.14 -17.73
C CYS A 21 -12.67 -1.67 -18.40
N ALA A 22 -13.31 -0.69 -17.77
CA ALA A 22 -14.52 -0.04 -18.27
C ALA A 22 -14.34 1.48 -18.38
N PHE A 23 -15.02 2.05 -19.37
CA PHE A 23 -15.09 3.45 -19.68
C PHE A 23 -16.54 3.91 -19.52
N ASP A 24 -16.73 4.94 -18.69
CA ASP A 24 -17.99 5.64 -18.51
C ASP A 24 -17.68 7.11 -18.20
N GLU A 25 -18.47 8.03 -18.76
CA GLU A 25 -18.25 9.46 -18.59
C GLU A 25 -18.30 9.89 -17.12
N CYS A 26 -18.99 9.15 -16.24
CA CYS A 26 -19.02 9.45 -14.81
C CYS A 26 -17.64 9.37 -14.14
N PHE A 27 -16.67 8.66 -14.72
CA PHE A 27 -15.30 8.56 -14.22
C PHE A 27 -14.34 9.61 -14.82
N ASN A 28 -14.79 10.48 -15.72
CA ASN A 28 -13.92 11.49 -16.37
C ASN A 28 -13.25 12.45 -15.36
N GLY A 29 -13.91 12.74 -14.23
CA GLY A 29 -13.36 13.58 -13.17
C GLY A 29 -12.54 12.80 -12.13
N ASN A 30 -12.83 11.51 -11.95
CA ASN A 30 -12.14 10.66 -10.98
C ASN A 30 -12.13 9.20 -11.48
N ILE A 31 -10.98 8.75 -11.97
CA ILE A 31 -10.81 7.39 -12.47
C ILE A 31 -10.63 6.40 -11.32
N LEU A 32 -11.12 5.16 -11.49
CA LEU A 32 -10.88 4.08 -10.53
C LEU A 32 -9.71 3.23 -11.00
N VAL A 33 -8.76 3.01 -10.08
CA VAL A 33 -7.61 2.10 -10.30
C VAL A 33 -7.49 1.22 -9.07
N ASN A 34 -7.89 -0.03 -9.21
CA ASN A 34 -7.79 -1.03 -8.16
C ASN A 34 -6.74 -2.08 -8.58
N ALA A 35 -5.77 -2.31 -7.70
CA ALA A 35 -4.78 -3.36 -7.86
C ALA A 35 -5.06 -4.48 -6.85
N PHE A 36 -5.04 -5.72 -7.32
CA PHE A 36 -5.18 -6.91 -6.49
C PHE A 36 -3.96 -7.80 -6.67
N ALA A 37 -3.35 -8.22 -5.56
CA ALA A 37 -2.22 -9.14 -5.53
C ALA A 37 -2.64 -10.45 -4.85
N LEU A 38 -2.18 -11.57 -5.41
CA LEU A 38 -2.41 -12.91 -4.85
C LEU A 38 -1.07 -13.57 -4.52
N GLY A 39 -0.88 -13.91 -3.26
CA GLY A 39 0.25 -14.71 -2.76
C GLY A 39 -0.24 -15.99 -2.10
N ILE A 40 0.63 -17.00 -2.05
CA ILE A 40 0.36 -18.28 -1.37
C ILE A 40 1.42 -18.47 -0.29
N CYS A 41 0.99 -18.78 0.92
CA CYS A 41 1.85 -19.17 2.03
C CYS A 41 1.23 -20.37 2.76
N LYS A 42 2.03 -21.05 3.58
CA LYS A 42 1.49 -22.04 4.51
C LYS A 42 0.82 -21.32 5.67
N SER A 43 -0.20 -21.93 6.26
CA SER A 43 -0.96 -21.32 7.35
C SER A 43 -0.10 -21.03 8.58
N GLU A 44 0.92 -21.85 8.83
CA GLU A 44 1.91 -21.65 9.90
C GLU A 44 2.94 -20.53 9.62
N ASP A 45 3.08 -20.10 8.37
CA ASP A 45 4.03 -19.06 7.94
C ASP A 45 3.36 -17.67 7.84
N ILE A 46 2.20 -17.49 8.48
CA ILE A 46 1.49 -16.20 8.52
C ILE A 46 2.07 -15.33 9.64
N PHE A 47 2.74 -14.26 9.24
CA PHE A 47 3.23 -13.23 10.16
C PHE A 47 2.17 -12.14 10.34
N TYR A 48 1.98 -11.71 11.58
CA TYR A 48 1.06 -10.64 11.93
C TYR A 48 1.80 -9.35 12.25
N ALA A 49 1.16 -8.22 12.00
CA ALA A 49 1.65 -6.91 12.39
C ALA A 49 1.42 -6.65 13.89
N LYS A 50 2.32 -7.22 14.70
CA LYS A 50 2.30 -7.18 16.16
C LYS A 50 3.60 -6.65 16.75
N ALA A 51 3.47 -5.83 17.78
CA ALA A 51 4.56 -5.30 18.59
C ALA A 51 4.47 -5.85 20.02
N GLU A 52 4.77 -7.13 20.21
CA GLU A 52 4.73 -7.80 21.53
C GLU A 52 6.15 -7.99 22.11
N GLY A 53 6.22 -8.08 23.43
CA GLY A 53 7.47 -8.29 24.19
C GLY A 53 8.20 -6.98 24.50
N VAL A 54 8.08 -6.52 25.75
CA VAL A 54 8.75 -5.28 26.21
C VAL A 54 10.25 -5.35 25.99
N GLY A 55 10.80 -4.31 25.37
CA GLY A 55 12.21 -4.20 25.01
C GLY A 55 12.60 -4.94 23.73
N ASN A 56 11.64 -5.51 22.99
CA ASN A 56 11.90 -5.98 21.65
C ASN A 56 12.21 -4.81 20.71
N PRO A 57 13.29 -4.90 19.90
CA PRO A 57 13.68 -3.83 18.99
C PRO A 57 12.68 -3.64 17.85
N VAL A 58 12.43 -2.37 17.52
CA VAL A 58 11.68 -1.94 16.35
C VAL A 58 12.68 -1.48 15.28
N ILE A 59 12.63 -2.09 14.12
CA ILE A 59 13.61 -1.96 13.05
C ILE A 59 12.91 -1.42 11.81
N TYR A 60 13.43 -0.30 11.29
CA TYR A 60 13.07 0.20 9.98
C TYR A 60 13.90 -0.52 8.93
N VAL A 61 13.28 -0.97 7.85
CA VAL A 61 13.98 -1.58 6.71
C VAL A 61 13.44 -1.05 5.38
N GLY A 62 14.32 -1.00 4.36
CA GLY A 62 13.95 -0.63 2.99
C GLY A 62 14.52 0.71 2.54
N SER A 63 13.79 1.41 1.67
CA SER A 63 14.20 2.66 1.05
C SER A 63 14.33 3.82 2.04
N LYS A 64 15.08 4.86 1.69
CA LYS A 64 15.21 6.08 2.51
C LYS A 64 13.95 6.94 2.48
N THR A 65 13.59 7.50 3.62
CA THR A 65 12.45 8.41 3.79
C THR A 65 12.76 9.78 3.19
N GLY A 66 11.89 10.28 2.33
CA GLY A 66 11.91 11.64 1.77
C GLY A 66 10.60 12.38 2.03
N ARG A 67 10.42 13.57 1.47
CA ARG A 67 9.19 14.37 1.61
C ARG A 67 8.09 13.91 0.65
N ASP A 68 7.84 12.61 0.58
CA ASP A 68 6.85 12.01 -0.33
C ASP A 68 5.48 11.92 0.35
N GLY A 69 4.40 12.21 -0.38
CA GLY A 69 3.01 12.02 0.06
C GLY A 69 2.64 12.75 1.35
N LEU A 70 3.31 13.84 1.72
CA LEU A 70 2.97 14.60 2.93
C LEU A 70 1.54 15.16 2.79
N GLY A 71 0.59 14.55 3.49
CA GLY A 71 -0.84 14.86 3.38
C GLY A 71 -1.58 14.13 2.26
N GLY A 72 -0.97 13.11 1.64
CA GLY A 72 -1.56 12.30 0.57
C GLY A 72 -2.90 11.67 0.97
N ALA A 73 -2.98 11.07 2.17
CA ALA A 73 -4.23 10.55 2.73
C ALA A 73 -5.34 11.62 2.88
N VAL A 74 -4.98 12.86 3.22
CA VAL A 74 -5.93 13.98 3.32
C VAL A 74 -6.43 14.38 1.94
N MET A 75 -5.53 14.44 0.95
CA MET A 75 -5.89 14.76 -0.44
C MET A 75 -6.74 13.68 -1.10
N ALA A 76 -6.45 12.40 -0.85
CA ALA A 76 -7.25 11.28 -1.38
C ALA A 76 -8.68 11.26 -0.83
N SER A 77 -8.92 11.96 0.29
CA SER A 77 -10.22 12.08 0.95
C SER A 77 -10.99 13.35 0.56
N ASP A 78 -10.39 14.24 -0.24
CA ASP A 78 -11.00 15.50 -0.66
C ASP A 78 -11.51 15.43 -2.11
N SER A 79 -12.47 16.29 -2.45
CA SER A 79 -13.00 16.41 -3.82
C SER A 79 -12.03 17.23 -4.67
N PHE A 80 -11.62 16.70 -5.83
CA PHE A 80 -10.72 17.40 -6.75
C PHE A 80 -11.38 18.65 -7.36
N ASN A 81 -11.25 19.80 -6.68
CA ASN A 81 -11.70 21.11 -7.17
C ASN A 81 -10.54 21.90 -7.82
N GLU A 82 -10.81 22.94 -8.61
CA GLU A 82 -9.78 23.74 -9.30
C GLU A 82 -8.66 24.27 -8.36
N GLU A 83 -8.98 24.58 -7.09
CA GLU A 83 -7.99 25.00 -6.06
C GLU A 83 -7.05 23.86 -5.62
N SER A 84 -7.53 22.60 -5.61
CA SER A 84 -6.75 21.41 -5.23
C SER A 84 -5.67 21.03 -6.27
N LYS A 85 -5.72 21.58 -7.49
CA LYS A 85 -4.69 21.35 -8.52
C LYS A 85 -3.32 21.91 -8.12
N SER A 86 -3.29 22.91 -7.24
CA SER A 86 -2.05 23.49 -6.69
C SER A 86 -1.40 22.60 -5.62
N LEU A 87 -2.19 21.69 -5.02
CA LEU A 87 -1.76 20.63 -4.12
C LEU A 87 -1.28 19.39 -4.89
N ARG A 88 -0.62 19.58 -6.04
CA ARG A 88 0.17 18.52 -6.68
C ARG A 88 1.64 18.46 -6.22
N PRO A 89 2.07 18.73 -4.96
CA PRO A 89 3.37 18.25 -4.56
C PRO A 89 3.24 16.74 -4.28
N THR A 90 4.27 15.99 -4.66
CA THR A 90 4.49 14.57 -4.35
C THR A 90 3.80 13.53 -5.23
N VAL A 91 4.20 13.48 -6.51
CA VAL A 91 4.07 12.24 -7.27
C VAL A 91 4.83 11.16 -6.51
N GLN A 92 4.12 10.16 -6.00
CA GLN A 92 4.72 8.93 -5.47
C GLN A 92 5.42 8.23 -6.64
N ILE A 93 6.75 8.19 -6.61
CA ILE A 93 7.55 7.42 -7.57
C ILE A 93 8.03 6.20 -6.80
N GLY A 94 7.41 5.05 -7.07
CA GLY A 94 7.89 3.79 -6.54
C GLY A 94 9.13 3.30 -7.29
N ASP A 95 9.95 2.54 -6.59
CA ASP A 95 11.13 1.86 -7.13
C ASP A 95 10.92 0.34 -7.07
N PRO A 96 10.44 -0.29 -8.16
CA PRO A 96 10.16 -1.72 -8.17
C PRO A 96 11.42 -2.58 -8.03
N PHE A 97 12.61 -2.04 -8.26
CA PHE A 97 13.85 -2.79 -8.04
C PHE A 97 14.16 -2.89 -6.56
N SER A 98 14.03 -1.78 -5.83
CA SER A 98 14.16 -1.76 -4.36
C SER A 98 13.08 -2.62 -3.70
N GLU A 99 11.83 -2.57 -4.18
CA GLU A 99 10.76 -3.43 -3.67
C GLU A 99 11.05 -4.92 -3.90
N LYS A 100 11.66 -5.29 -5.04
CA LYS A 100 12.06 -6.67 -5.30
C LYS A 100 13.10 -7.15 -4.28
N LEU A 101 14.11 -6.33 -4.00
CA LEU A 101 15.11 -6.62 -2.98
C LEU A 101 14.45 -6.74 -1.60
N LEU A 102 13.53 -5.84 -1.27
CA LEU A 102 12.79 -5.85 -0.01
C LEU A 102 11.96 -7.11 0.16
N MET A 103 11.23 -7.52 -0.88
CA MET A 103 10.45 -8.76 -0.90
C MET A 103 11.35 -9.97 -0.66
N GLU A 104 12.48 -10.10 -1.37
CA GLU A 104 13.39 -11.23 -1.20
C GLU A 104 14.04 -11.25 0.21
N ALA A 105 14.40 -10.09 0.75
CA ALA A 105 14.91 -9.97 2.12
C ALA A 105 13.86 -10.40 3.15
N CYS A 106 12.60 -9.99 2.99
CA CYS A 106 11.49 -10.42 3.83
C CYS A 106 11.25 -11.93 3.73
N LEU A 107 11.24 -12.50 2.52
CA LEU A 107 11.09 -13.95 2.31
C LEU A 107 12.26 -14.75 2.90
N GLU A 108 13.48 -14.19 2.93
CA GLU A 108 14.61 -14.78 3.65
C GLU A 108 14.41 -14.71 5.16
N LEU A 109 13.97 -13.55 5.67
CA LEU A 109 13.68 -13.35 7.09
C LEU A 109 12.59 -14.29 7.61
N PHE A 110 11.53 -14.53 6.83
CA PHE A 110 10.41 -15.39 7.20
C PHE A 110 10.78 -16.88 7.34
N LYS A 111 11.95 -17.29 6.84
CA LYS A 111 12.49 -18.63 7.06
C LYS A 111 13.18 -18.77 8.43
N THR A 112 13.22 -17.70 9.21
CA THR A 112 13.85 -17.63 10.54
C THR A 112 12.81 -17.42 11.63
N ASP A 113 13.22 -17.57 12.88
CA ASP A 113 12.38 -17.30 14.06
C ASP A 113 12.78 -15.96 14.74
N TYR A 114 13.30 -15.00 13.98
CA TYR A 114 13.93 -13.79 14.52
C TYR A 114 12.96 -12.64 14.82
N ILE A 115 11.72 -12.71 14.31
CA ILE A 115 10.75 -11.62 14.42
C ILE A 115 9.50 -12.00 15.21
N VAL A 116 8.83 -10.99 15.72
CA VAL A 116 7.50 -11.06 16.34
C VAL A 116 6.43 -10.60 15.37
N GLY A 117 6.73 -9.57 14.57
CA GLY A 117 5.80 -9.03 13.61
C GLY A 117 6.47 -8.12 12.59
N ILE A 118 5.75 -7.87 11.51
CA ILE A 118 6.14 -7.00 10.40
C ILE A 118 4.90 -6.25 9.91
N GLN A 119 5.09 -5.02 9.43
CA GLN A 119 4.04 -4.15 8.92
C GLN A 119 4.60 -3.32 7.77
N ASP A 120 3.84 -3.20 6.68
CA ASP A 120 4.18 -2.31 5.57
C ASP A 120 3.93 -0.85 5.94
N MET A 121 4.62 0.06 5.24
CA MET A 121 4.51 1.50 5.47
C MET A 121 3.87 2.19 4.26
N GLY A 122 2.54 2.27 4.27
CA GLY A 122 1.74 2.95 3.25
C GLY A 122 1.30 4.36 3.66
N ALA A 123 -0.01 4.60 3.60
CA ALA A 123 -0.62 5.88 3.94
C ALA A 123 -0.30 6.31 5.38
N ALA A 124 0.03 7.59 5.58
CA ALA A 124 0.56 8.12 6.84
C ALA A 124 1.84 7.43 7.37
N GLY A 125 2.53 6.61 6.57
CA GLY A 125 3.89 6.15 6.79
C GLY A 125 4.15 5.50 8.16
N LEU A 126 5.17 6.03 8.86
CA LEU A 126 5.54 5.60 10.21
C LEU A 126 4.39 5.75 11.20
N THR A 127 3.52 6.75 11.02
CA THR A 127 2.41 7.01 11.94
C THR A 127 1.41 5.85 11.92
N SER A 128 0.84 5.49 10.77
CA SER A 128 -0.12 4.38 10.71
C SER A 128 0.56 3.06 11.10
N SER A 129 1.70 2.74 10.47
CA SER A 129 2.37 1.44 10.69
C SER A 129 2.74 1.20 12.16
N SER A 130 3.37 2.17 12.83
CA SER A 130 3.78 2.01 14.24
C SER A 130 2.61 1.99 15.22
N PHE A 131 1.59 2.84 15.03
CA PHE A 131 0.42 2.87 15.90
C PHE A 131 -0.45 1.63 15.74
N GLU A 132 -0.65 1.14 14.52
CA GLU A 132 -1.40 -0.10 14.27
C GLU A 132 -0.69 -1.31 14.88
N MET A 133 0.62 -1.42 14.68
CA MET A 133 1.40 -2.54 15.18
C MET A 133 1.40 -2.60 16.72
N ALA A 134 1.47 -1.44 17.38
CA ALA A 134 1.37 -1.34 18.84
C ALA A 134 -0.08 -1.52 19.35
N GLY A 135 -1.07 -0.95 18.65
CA GLY A 135 -2.48 -1.02 19.00
C GLY A 135 -3.02 -2.45 19.01
N ARG A 136 -2.71 -3.23 17.96
CA ARG A 136 -3.08 -4.66 17.86
C ARG A 136 -2.50 -5.53 18.98
N SER A 137 -1.44 -5.07 19.64
CA SER A 137 -0.76 -5.77 20.73
C SER A 137 -1.04 -5.19 22.11
N GLY A 138 -1.78 -4.07 22.20
CA GLY A 138 -2.01 -3.35 23.46
C GLY A 138 -0.72 -2.84 24.10
N SER A 139 0.35 -2.64 23.33
CA SER A 139 1.66 -2.21 23.80
C SER A 139 1.87 -0.71 23.67
N GLY A 140 2.94 -0.22 24.28
CA GLY A 140 3.52 1.08 23.95
C GLY A 140 4.69 0.92 22.96
N MET A 141 5.18 2.03 22.42
CA MET A 141 6.34 2.03 21.55
C MET A 141 7.13 3.32 21.72
N LYS A 142 8.45 3.18 21.72
CA LYS A 142 9.39 4.30 21.69
C LYS A 142 10.12 4.32 20.36
N LEU A 143 10.13 5.45 19.67
CA LEU A 143 10.83 5.65 18.41
C LEU A 143 11.81 6.81 18.49
N TYR A 144 13.00 6.62 17.92
CA TYR A 144 14.08 7.60 17.78
C TYR A 144 14.13 8.02 16.31
N LEU A 145 13.50 9.14 16.00
CA LEU A 145 13.23 9.56 14.63
C LEU A 145 14.51 9.99 13.90
N ASP A 146 15.53 10.45 14.62
CA ASP A 146 16.84 10.82 14.06
C ASP A 146 17.64 9.62 13.52
N LYS A 147 17.24 8.40 13.86
CA LYS A 147 17.80 7.17 13.28
C LYS A 147 17.18 6.78 11.94
N THR A 148 16.06 7.38 11.56
CA THR A 148 15.36 7.05 10.30
C THR A 148 16.29 7.33 9.12
N PRO A 149 16.46 6.39 8.16
CA PRO A 149 17.27 6.66 6.97
C PRO A 149 16.59 7.75 6.13
N MET A 150 17.27 8.87 5.86
CA MET A 150 16.71 10.03 5.17
C MET A 150 17.33 10.20 3.79
N ARG A 151 16.48 10.49 2.80
CA ARG A 151 16.90 10.83 1.44
C ARG A 151 17.28 12.31 1.31
N GLU A 152 16.65 13.16 2.13
CA GLU A 152 16.84 14.61 2.15
C GLU A 152 17.36 15.07 3.51
N SER A 153 18.24 16.07 3.51
CA SER A 153 18.69 16.72 4.74
C SER A 153 17.63 17.67 5.32
N GLY A 154 17.65 17.86 6.64
CA GLY A 154 16.80 18.84 7.31
C GLY A 154 15.31 18.47 7.35
N MET A 155 15.01 17.18 7.24
CA MET A 155 13.66 16.68 7.52
C MET A 155 13.33 16.83 9.01
N THR A 156 12.08 17.15 9.28
CA THR A 156 11.54 17.32 10.63
C THR A 156 10.90 16.03 11.15
N PRO A 157 10.74 15.87 12.48
CA PRO A 157 9.97 14.76 13.06
C PRO A 157 8.59 14.57 12.44
N TYR A 158 7.88 15.66 12.13
CA TYR A 158 6.56 15.63 11.49
C TYR A 158 6.62 15.02 10.09
N GLU A 159 7.58 15.45 9.26
CA GLU A 159 7.75 14.94 7.90
C GLU A 159 8.17 13.46 7.90
N LEU A 160 9.03 13.04 8.83
CA LEU A 160 9.43 11.64 8.95
C LEU A 160 8.25 10.73 9.34
N MET A 161 7.42 11.19 10.28
CA MET A 161 6.28 10.42 10.76
C MET A 161 5.17 10.26 9.70
N LEU A 162 4.95 11.26 8.85
CA LEU A 162 3.85 11.28 7.87
C LEU A 162 4.29 11.03 6.43
N SER A 163 5.58 10.93 6.16
CA SER A 163 6.09 10.61 4.82
C SER A 163 5.54 9.27 4.34
N GLU A 164 5.02 9.26 3.12
CA GLU A 164 4.53 8.10 2.39
C GLU A 164 5.55 7.66 1.31
N SER A 165 6.85 7.82 1.59
CA SER A 165 7.90 7.20 0.76
C SER A 165 7.62 5.70 0.61
N GLN A 166 7.87 5.17 -0.58
CA GLN A 166 7.53 3.79 -0.92
C GLN A 166 8.65 2.82 -0.49
N GLU A 167 8.38 1.52 -0.62
CA GLU A 167 9.34 0.42 -0.38
C GLU A 167 9.96 0.39 1.02
N ARG A 168 9.11 0.44 2.05
CA ARG A 168 9.53 0.43 3.46
C ARG A 168 8.67 -0.50 4.29
N MET A 169 9.31 -1.15 5.25
CA MET A 169 8.65 -2.01 6.24
C MET A 169 9.14 -1.67 7.65
N LEU A 170 8.27 -1.92 8.62
CA LEU A 170 8.56 -1.82 10.05
C LEU A 170 8.53 -3.22 10.66
N ILE A 171 9.59 -3.60 11.36
CA ILE A 171 9.76 -4.94 11.94
C ILE A 171 9.86 -4.84 13.46
N CYS A 172 9.09 -5.65 14.17
CA CYS A 172 9.34 -5.97 15.57
C CYS A 172 10.18 -7.25 15.65
N ALA A 173 11.45 -7.11 15.96
CA ALA A 173 12.37 -8.25 16.09
C ALA A 173 12.41 -8.76 17.53
N LYS A 174 12.75 -10.04 17.72
CA LYS A 174 13.01 -10.59 19.05
C LYS A 174 14.32 -10.02 19.58
N LYS A 175 14.33 -9.60 20.84
CA LYS A 175 15.53 -9.07 21.50
C LYS A 175 16.70 -10.05 21.40
N GLY A 176 17.87 -9.55 20.98
CA GLY A 176 19.08 -10.32 20.73
C GLY A 176 19.24 -10.80 19.29
N TYR A 177 18.25 -10.58 18.42
CA TYR A 177 18.29 -10.93 17.00
C TYR A 177 18.38 -9.70 16.07
N GLU A 178 18.41 -8.48 16.60
CA GLU A 178 18.48 -7.24 15.82
C GLU A 178 19.62 -7.25 14.78
N ASP A 179 20.82 -7.67 15.17
CA ASP A 179 21.98 -7.73 14.27
C ASP A 179 21.77 -8.76 13.16
N LYS A 180 21.05 -9.85 13.43
CA LYS A 180 20.73 -10.89 12.44
C LYS A 180 19.69 -10.42 11.44
N VAL A 181 18.70 -9.67 11.89
CA VAL A 181 17.75 -9.01 10.98
C VAL A 181 18.50 -8.01 10.10
N ILE A 182 19.32 -7.14 10.68
CA ILE A 182 20.11 -6.16 9.93
C ILE A 182 21.05 -6.83 8.91
N GLU A 183 21.69 -7.94 9.27
CA GLU A 183 22.58 -8.72 8.38
C GLU A 183 21.83 -9.21 7.13
N ILE A 184 20.58 -9.68 7.28
CA ILE A 184 19.73 -10.12 6.16
C ILE A 184 19.45 -8.94 5.22
N PHE A 185 18.96 -7.81 5.71
CA PHE A 185 18.62 -6.68 4.84
C PHE A 185 19.86 -6.05 4.19
N LYS A 186 20.99 -5.98 4.89
CA LYS A 186 22.26 -5.51 4.32
C LYS A 186 22.78 -6.40 3.20
N LYS A 187 22.58 -7.72 3.27
CA LYS A 187 22.93 -8.66 2.19
C LYS A 187 22.19 -8.33 0.89
N TRP A 188 20.98 -7.80 0.98
CA TRP A 188 20.15 -7.37 -0.14
C TRP A 188 20.33 -5.89 -0.51
N ASP A 189 21.35 -5.21 0.02
CA ASP A 189 21.66 -3.79 -0.22
C ASP A 189 20.54 -2.82 0.23
N LEU A 190 19.86 -3.16 1.33
CA LEU A 190 18.80 -2.35 1.92
C LEU A 190 19.24 -1.70 3.24
N ASP A 191 18.78 -0.48 3.50
CA ASP A 191 18.95 0.16 4.80
C ASP A 191 18.17 -0.62 5.87
N ALA A 192 18.79 -0.83 7.03
CA ALA A 192 18.17 -1.47 8.17
C ALA A 192 18.71 -0.87 9.48
N VAL A 193 17.84 -0.27 10.27
CA VAL A 193 18.22 0.45 11.50
C VAL A 193 17.26 0.16 12.64
N VAL A 194 17.81 -0.12 13.82
CA VAL A 194 17.00 -0.17 15.06
C VAL A 194 16.62 1.26 15.42
N MET A 195 15.36 1.59 15.16
CA MET A 195 14.82 2.93 15.40
C MET A 195 14.02 3.01 16.70
N GLY A 196 13.77 1.91 17.39
CA GLY A 196 12.91 1.95 18.57
C GLY A 196 12.85 0.65 19.35
N GLU A 197 11.92 0.64 20.31
CA GLU A 197 11.64 -0.52 21.16
C GLU A 197 10.17 -0.57 21.56
N VAL A 198 9.66 -1.78 21.79
CA VAL A 198 8.34 -2.01 22.36
C VAL A 198 8.36 -1.68 23.86
N THR A 199 7.35 -0.96 24.34
CA THR A 199 7.20 -0.60 25.76
C THR A 199 5.86 -1.13 26.30
N ASN A 200 5.63 -1.00 27.60
CA ASN A 200 4.35 -1.31 28.25
C ASN A 200 3.56 -0.06 28.66
N THR A 201 3.90 1.11 28.10
CA THR A 201 3.31 2.39 28.54
C THR A 201 1.94 2.63 27.93
N GLY A 202 1.56 1.90 26.88
CA GLY A 202 0.34 2.15 26.08
C GLY A 202 0.38 3.47 25.31
N LYS A 203 1.56 4.08 25.20
CA LYS A 203 1.81 5.36 24.54
C LYS A 203 2.85 5.21 23.44
N MET A 204 2.71 6.03 22.41
CA MET A 204 3.75 6.30 21.44
C MET A 204 4.63 7.43 21.97
N GLU A 205 5.90 7.14 22.15
CA GLU A 205 6.93 8.07 22.63
C GLU A 205 7.89 8.36 21.48
N LEU A 206 7.88 9.59 20.97
CA LEU A 206 8.69 10.00 19.82
C LEU A 206 9.84 10.88 20.30
N PHE A 207 11.06 10.44 20.03
CA PHE A 207 12.29 11.14 20.36
C PHE A 207 12.97 11.67 19.09
N TRP A 208 13.56 12.86 19.21
CA TRP A 208 14.39 13.47 18.19
C TRP A 208 15.65 14.04 18.86
N HIS A 209 16.82 13.48 18.57
CA HIS A 209 18.08 13.85 19.24
C HIS A 209 17.95 13.79 20.76
N ASP A 210 17.42 12.68 21.27
CA ASP A 210 17.15 12.41 22.69
C ASP A 210 16.11 13.33 23.37
N GLU A 211 15.50 14.28 22.64
CA GLU A 211 14.39 15.10 23.14
C GLU A 211 13.03 14.48 22.81
N LEU A 212 12.13 14.43 23.80
CA LEU A 212 10.76 13.95 23.60
C LEU A 212 9.95 15.01 22.82
N VAL A 213 9.65 14.71 21.55
CA VAL A 213 8.92 15.61 20.63
C VAL A 213 7.46 15.20 20.44
N GLY A 214 7.07 14.00 20.85
CA GLY A 214 5.69 13.54 20.79
C GLY A 214 5.37 12.48 21.84
N LEU A 215 4.21 12.61 22.48
CA LEU A 215 3.70 11.65 23.46
C LEU A 215 2.19 11.48 23.28
N ILE A 216 1.76 10.35 22.71
CA ILE A 216 0.37 10.16 22.28
C ILE A 216 -0.13 8.79 22.78
N PRO A 217 -1.33 8.70 23.38
CA PRO A 217 -1.95 7.41 23.69
C PRO A 217 -2.26 6.62 22.41
N ILE A 218 -1.94 5.32 22.37
CA ILE A 218 -2.10 4.51 21.15
C ILE A 218 -3.56 4.10 20.91
N GLU A 219 -4.24 3.56 21.93
CA GLU A 219 -5.59 2.99 21.81
C GLU A 219 -6.63 3.98 21.23
N PRO A 220 -6.70 5.26 21.66
CA PRO A 220 -7.67 6.19 21.10
C PRO A 220 -7.43 6.51 19.61
N LEU A 221 -6.18 6.50 19.16
CA LEU A 221 -5.84 6.82 17.78
C LEU A 221 -6.03 5.64 16.83
N SER A 222 -5.82 4.42 17.31
CA SER A 222 -5.94 3.18 16.53
C SER A 222 -7.38 2.66 16.47
N GLU A 223 -8.12 2.68 17.59
CA GLU A 223 -9.37 1.92 17.72
C GLU A 223 -10.62 2.78 17.94
N LYS A 224 -10.47 4.09 18.23
CA LYS A 224 -11.59 4.95 18.67
C LYS A 224 -11.94 6.08 17.70
N ALA A 225 -11.69 5.88 16.41
CA ALA A 225 -12.17 6.79 15.39
C ALA A 225 -13.72 6.88 15.41
N PRO A 226 -14.32 8.08 15.40
CA PRO A 226 -15.77 8.21 15.39
C PRO A 226 -16.40 7.56 14.15
N ILE A 227 -17.38 6.67 14.37
CA ILE A 227 -18.15 6.06 13.28
C ILE A 227 -19.27 7.03 12.89
N LEU A 228 -19.25 7.49 11.64
CA LEU A 228 -20.28 8.38 11.10
C LEU A 228 -21.52 7.58 10.66
N SER A 229 -22.63 7.73 11.39
CA SER A 229 -23.93 7.20 10.99
C SER A 229 -24.74 8.26 10.26
N ARG A 230 -24.65 8.29 8.93
CA ARG A 230 -25.39 9.25 8.08
C ARG A 230 -26.73 8.65 7.61
N PRO A 231 -27.81 9.44 7.51
CA PRO A 231 -29.04 8.97 6.87
C PRO A 231 -28.74 8.51 5.43
N ILE A 232 -29.18 7.30 5.09
CA ILE A 232 -29.07 6.73 3.75
C ILE A 232 -30.48 6.60 3.15
N SER A 233 -30.58 6.76 1.84
CA SER A 233 -31.82 6.55 1.08
C SER A 233 -31.48 5.88 -0.24
N GLU A 234 -32.37 5.02 -0.73
CA GLU A 234 -32.22 4.39 -2.04
C GLU A 234 -32.18 5.45 -3.15
N PRO A 235 -31.25 5.37 -4.12
CA PRO A 235 -31.22 6.26 -5.26
C PRO A 235 -32.52 6.21 -6.07
N ARG A 236 -33.13 7.37 -6.37
CA ARG A 236 -34.42 7.45 -7.08
C ARG A 236 -34.45 6.69 -8.41
N TYR A 237 -33.35 6.78 -9.18
CA TYR A 237 -33.26 6.19 -10.51
C TYR A 237 -33.51 4.67 -10.52
N LEU A 238 -33.24 3.96 -9.41
CA LEU A 238 -33.50 2.52 -9.32
C LEU A 238 -34.99 2.19 -9.47
N SER A 239 -35.87 3.05 -8.96
CA SER A 239 -37.31 2.88 -9.15
C SER A 239 -37.76 3.20 -10.58
N GLU A 240 -37.08 4.14 -11.24
CA GLU A 240 -37.37 4.55 -12.63
C GLU A 240 -37.00 3.46 -13.65
N ILE A 241 -35.91 2.72 -13.40
CA ILE A 241 -35.45 1.66 -14.32
C ILE A 241 -36.09 0.30 -14.06
N LYS A 242 -36.76 0.12 -12.91
CA LYS A 242 -37.30 -1.18 -12.48
C LYS A 242 -38.25 -1.81 -13.48
N ASP A 243 -39.13 -1.00 -14.07
CA ASP A 243 -40.15 -1.43 -15.03
C ASP A 243 -39.80 -1.02 -16.48
N TYR A 244 -38.53 -0.67 -16.74
CA TYR A 244 -38.09 -0.27 -18.07
C TYR A 244 -38.23 -1.42 -19.06
N LYS A 245 -39.07 -1.24 -20.07
CA LYS A 245 -39.23 -2.20 -21.17
C LYS A 245 -38.31 -1.78 -22.31
N PHE A 246 -37.27 -2.59 -22.53
CA PHE A 246 -36.37 -2.40 -23.65
C PHE A 246 -37.02 -2.86 -24.96
N GLU A 247 -37.03 -1.98 -25.95
CA GLU A 247 -37.43 -2.29 -27.33
C GLU A 247 -36.27 -1.99 -28.28
N LEU A 248 -35.86 -2.98 -29.06
CA LEU A 248 -34.86 -2.78 -30.12
C LEU A 248 -35.44 -1.91 -31.23
N LYS A 249 -34.88 -0.71 -31.42
CA LYS A 249 -35.29 0.24 -32.47
C LYS A 249 -34.49 0.12 -33.77
N SER A 250 -33.34 -0.56 -33.71
CA SER A 250 -32.40 -0.72 -34.82
C SER A 250 -32.32 -2.17 -35.27
N SER A 251 -31.83 -2.41 -36.48
CA SER A 251 -31.58 -3.78 -36.93
C SER A 251 -30.47 -4.43 -36.11
N VAL A 252 -30.50 -5.76 -35.99
CA VAL A 252 -29.46 -6.53 -35.29
C VAL A 252 -28.08 -6.28 -35.89
N GLN A 253 -28.01 -6.11 -37.21
CA GLN A 253 -26.75 -5.86 -37.91
C GLN A 253 -26.13 -4.50 -37.52
N GLU A 254 -26.94 -3.45 -37.40
CA GLU A 254 -26.48 -2.12 -36.98
C GLU A 254 -25.99 -2.14 -35.54
N LEU A 255 -26.75 -2.77 -34.64
CA LEU A 255 -26.35 -2.89 -33.23
C LEU A 255 -25.07 -3.69 -33.07
N PHE A 256 -24.91 -4.77 -33.84
CA PHE A 256 -23.67 -5.55 -33.83
C PHE A 256 -22.45 -4.70 -34.22
N ILE A 257 -22.57 -3.87 -35.26
CA ILE A 257 -21.50 -2.96 -35.67
C ILE A 257 -21.24 -1.90 -34.59
N GLN A 258 -22.29 -1.34 -33.98
CA GLN A 258 -22.15 -0.38 -32.87
C GLN A 258 -21.45 -1.01 -31.65
N MET A 259 -21.79 -2.25 -31.31
CA MET A 259 -21.13 -2.97 -30.21
C MET A 259 -19.64 -3.18 -30.48
N LEU A 260 -19.25 -3.51 -31.72
CA LEU A 260 -17.84 -3.61 -32.12
C LEU A 260 -17.10 -2.26 -32.18
N GLN A 261 -17.79 -1.14 -32.00
CA GLN A 261 -17.17 0.17 -31.84
C GLN A 261 -17.08 0.60 -30.37
N ASN A 262 -17.78 -0.10 -29.47
CA ASN A 262 -17.83 0.24 -28.06
C ASN A 262 -16.51 -0.11 -27.38
N GLU A 263 -15.90 0.90 -26.75
CA GLU A 263 -14.61 0.78 -26.06
C GLU A 263 -14.64 -0.29 -24.97
N ASN A 264 -15.78 -0.54 -24.32
CA ASN A 264 -15.95 -1.58 -23.31
C ASN A 264 -15.99 -2.99 -23.90
N ILE A 265 -16.42 -3.16 -25.15
CA ILE A 265 -16.55 -4.47 -25.82
C ILE A 265 -15.27 -4.84 -26.59
N ASN A 266 -14.55 -3.84 -27.09
CA ASN A 266 -13.40 -4.04 -27.95
C ASN A 266 -12.25 -4.79 -27.30
N ASN A 267 -11.43 -5.43 -28.13
CA ASN A 267 -10.24 -6.16 -27.71
C ASN A 267 -9.30 -5.25 -26.90
N LYS A 268 -9.03 -5.65 -25.66
CA LYS A 268 -8.15 -4.95 -24.71
C LYS A 268 -6.69 -5.48 -24.74
N ALA A 269 -6.28 -6.20 -25.77
CA ALA A 269 -4.92 -6.72 -25.93
C ALA A 269 -3.85 -5.63 -25.71
N PHE A 270 -4.10 -4.40 -26.16
CA PHE A 270 -3.17 -3.28 -25.92
C PHE A 270 -2.85 -3.05 -24.43
N ILE A 271 -3.74 -3.43 -23.50
CA ILE A 271 -3.51 -3.38 -22.06
C ILE A 271 -2.67 -4.57 -21.64
N TYR A 272 -3.15 -5.79 -21.94
CA TYR A 272 -2.60 -7.02 -21.38
C TYR A 272 -1.27 -7.45 -22.00
N ASP A 273 -1.03 -7.13 -23.28
CA ASP A 273 0.22 -7.44 -23.98
C ASP A 273 1.43 -6.69 -23.39
N GLN A 274 1.20 -5.70 -22.52
CA GLN A 274 2.25 -4.99 -21.78
C GLN A 274 2.67 -5.72 -20.50
N PHE A 275 1.90 -6.70 -20.04
CA PHE A 275 2.15 -7.40 -18.79
C PHE A 275 2.90 -8.70 -19.06
N ASP A 276 3.95 -8.94 -18.27
CA ASP A 276 4.53 -10.27 -18.24
C ASP A 276 3.55 -11.24 -17.57
N SER A 277 3.37 -12.41 -18.20
CA SER A 277 2.53 -13.49 -17.71
C SER A 277 3.32 -14.76 -17.41
N SER A 278 4.65 -14.76 -17.58
CA SER A 278 5.46 -15.98 -17.70
C SER A 278 6.54 -16.11 -16.62
N VAL A 279 6.92 -15.00 -15.97
CA VAL A 279 7.90 -14.97 -14.89
C VAL A 279 7.44 -15.87 -13.74
N GLN A 280 8.39 -16.57 -13.14
CA GLN A 280 8.22 -17.66 -12.17
C GLN A 280 7.66 -18.97 -12.74
N THR A 281 7.26 -19.03 -14.02
CA THR A 281 6.76 -20.25 -14.69
C THR A 281 5.59 -20.96 -13.98
N ASN A 282 4.87 -20.24 -13.11
CA ASN A 282 3.80 -20.77 -12.27
C ASN A 282 2.40 -20.40 -12.79
N THR A 283 2.32 -19.89 -14.02
CA THR A 283 1.10 -19.47 -14.71
C THR A 283 0.76 -20.47 -15.82
N ILE A 284 -0.46 -21.00 -15.81
CA ILE A 284 -0.90 -21.99 -16.82
C ILE A 284 -1.54 -21.30 -18.04
N LYS A 285 -2.13 -20.12 -17.84
CA LYS A 285 -2.76 -19.33 -18.92
C LYS A 285 -1.90 -18.11 -19.23
N ALA A 286 -1.70 -17.86 -20.52
CA ALA A 286 -0.98 -16.68 -21.01
C ALA A 286 -1.80 -15.40 -20.85
N ASP A 287 -1.10 -14.26 -20.90
CA ASP A 287 -1.63 -12.91 -21.06
C ASP A 287 -2.68 -12.83 -22.18
N GLY A 288 -3.70 -11.99 -21.97
CA GLY A 288 -4.79 -11.77 -22.92
C GLY A 288 -5.72 -12.97 -23.18
N LYS A 289 -5.40 -14.19 -22.70
CA LYS A 289 -6.26 -15.38 -22.84
C LYS A 289 -7.29 -15.52 -21.73
N LEU A 290 -7.07 -14.81 -20.63
CA LEU A 290 -8.05 -14.57 -19.58
C LEU A 290 -8.65 -13.20 -19.85
N GLY A 291 -9.50 -13.11 -20.87
CA GLY A 291 -10.30 -11.91 -21.07
C GLY A 291 -11.05 -11.63 -19.77
N ALA A 292 -10.79 -10.48 -19.16
CA ALA A 292 -11.80 -9.87 -18.32
C ALA A 292 -12.77 -9.16 -19.26
N SER A 293 -14.05 -9.24 -18.93
CA SER A 293 -15.07 -8.32 -19.44
C SER A 293 -14.70 -6.87 -19.14
#